data_AF-A0A961PPE5-F1
#
_entry.id   AF-A0A961PPE5-F1
#
_cell.length_a   1.000
_cell.length_b   1.000
_cell.length_c   1.000
_cell.angle_alpha   90.00
_cell.angle_beta   90.00
_cell.angle_gamma   90.00
#
_symmetry.space_group_name_H-M   'P 1'
#
loop_
_entity.id
_entity.type
_entity.pdbx_description
1 polymer ?
#
loop_
_entity_poly.entity_id
_entity_poly.type
_entity_poly.pdbx_seq_one_letter_code
_entity_poly.pdbx_strand_id
1 'polypeptide(L)'
;MQTEFRINSRGAGLYEFTAPVREWVASAGPGAGLLTLFVRHTSCSLLIQENADPDVRRDLDTFFRRLVPRGDDPSMSWLRHT
;
A
#
# COMPACT_ATOMS: atom_id res chain seq x y z
N MET A 1 -2.46 22.72 3.15
CA MET A 1 -3.60 21.88 3.57
C MET A 1 -3.06 20.49 3.89
N GLN A 2 -3.52 19.84 4.95
CA GLN A 2 -3.10 18.49 5.32
C GLN A 2 -4.34 17.68 5.72
N THR A 3 -4.30 16.37 5.48
CA THR A 3 -5.36 15.44 5.88
C THR A 3 -4.74 14.09 6.25
N GLU A 4 -5.53 13.28 6.96
CA GLU A 4 -5.14 11.93 7.37
C GLU A 4 -6.10 10.91 6.73
N PHE A 5 -5.54 9.95 6.00
CA PHE A 5 -6.29 8.80 5.47
C PHE A 5 -6.03 7.58 6.36
N ARG A 6 -7.10 6.94 6.86
CA ARG A 6 -7.02 5.70 7.66
C ARG A 6 -7.48 4.51 6.83
N ILE A 7 -6.58 3.57 6.60
CA ILE A 7 -6.86 2.36 5.81
C ILE A 7 -6.90 1.16 6.76
N ASN A 8 -8.06 0.52 6.86
CA ASN A 8 -8.21 -0.68 7.68
C ASN A 8 -7.80 -1.92 6.87
N SER A 9 -6.70 -2.57 7.28
CA SER A 9 -6.21 -3.79 6.66
C SER A 9 -6.70 -5.06 7.37
N ARG A 10 -6.85 -6.17 6.63
CA ARG A 10 -7.17 -7.51 7.15
C ARG A 10 -5.99 -8.48 7.02
N GLY A 11 -4.76 -7.97 7.13
CA GLY A 11 -3.51 -8.72 6.95
C GLY A 11 -2.70 -8.23 5.75
N ALA A 12 -1.63 -8.94 5.41
CA ALA A 12 -0.78 -8.64 4.27
C ALA A 12 -1.58 -8.66 2.96
N GLY A 13 -1.40 -7.64 2.12
CA GLY A 13 -2.06 -7.50 0.83
C GLY A 13 -1.99 -6.08 0.29
N LEU A 14 -2.64 -5.87 -0.86
CA LEU A 14 -2.72 -4.58 -1.54
C LEU A 14 -4.08 -3.92 -1.26
N TYR A 15 -4.05 -2.68 -0.77
CA TYR A 15 -5.23 -1.90 -0.41
C TYR A 15 -5.28 -0.64 -1.26
N GLU A 16 -6.31 -0.54 -2.11
CA GLU A 16 -6.54 0.62 -2.96
C GLU A 16 -7.22 1.74 -2.15
N PHE A 17 -6.75 2.97 -2.31
CA PHE A 17 -7.26 4.16 -1.59
C PHE A 17 -7.16 5.45 -2.42
N THR A 18 -7.03 5.32 -3.75
CA THR A 18 -6.94 6.42 -4.71
C THR A 18 -8.22 7.26 -4.72
N ALA A 19 -9.40 6.65 -4.56
CA ALA A 19 -10.67 7.41 -4.56
C ALA A 19 -10.72 8.48 -3.44
N PRO A 20 -10.52 8.15 -2.15
CA PRO A 20 -10.44 9.16 -1.08
C PRO A 20 -9.40 10.26 -1.32
N VAL A 21 -8.22 9.90 -1.88
CA VAL A 21 -7.17 10.87 -2.18
C VAL A 21 -7.62 11.83 -3.30
N ARG A 22 -8.24 11.30 -4.36
CA ARG A 22 -8.76 12.11 -5.47
C ARG A 22 -9.84 13.07 -5.02
N GLU A 23 -10.76 12.62 -4.18
CA GLU A 23 -11.82 13.46 -3.61
C GLU A 23 -11.24 14.61 -2.78
N TRP A 24 -10.25 14.33 -1.94
CA TRP A 24 -9.58 15.35 -1.15
C TRP A 24 -8.82 16.36 -2.03
N VAL A 25 -8.08 15.88 -3.04
CA VAL A 25 -7.37 16.77 -3.98
C VAL A 25 -8.37 17.66 -4.73
N ALA A 26 -9.50 17.12 -5.19
CA ALA A 26 -10.54 17.90 -5.86
C ALA A 26 -11.13 19.00 -4.96
N SER A 27 -11.22 18.75 -3.64
CA SER A 27 -11.71 19.74 -2.67
C SER A 27 -10.79 20.95 -2.49
N ALA A 28 -9.51 20.83 -2.86
CA ALA A 28 -8.54 21.93 -2.78
C ALA A 28 -8.72 23.00 -3.88
N GLY A 29 -9.60 22.76 -4.85
CA GLY A 29 -9.87 23.66 -5.96
C GLY A 29 -9.04 23.38 -7.21
N PRO A 30 -9.35 24.05 -8.35
CA PRO A 30 -8.65 23.85 -9.61
C PRO A 30 -7.24 24.45 -9.58
N GLY A 31 -6.29 23.80 -10.23
CA GLY A 31 -4.92 24.28 -10.35
C GLY A 31 -3.90 23.16 -10.51
N ALA A 32 -2.63 23.53 -10.65
CA ALA A 32 -1.50 22.60 -10.65
C ALA A 32 -0.78 22.68 -9.30
N GLY A 33 -0.31 21.54 -8.80
CA GLY A 33 0.40 21.46 -7.53
C GLY A 33 1.07 20.11 -7.32
N LEU A 34 1.66 19.93 -6.15
CA LEU A 34 2.33 18.70 -5.73
C LEU A 34 1.56 18.04 -4.58
N LEU A 35 1.23 16.75 -4.74
CA LEU A 35 0.71 15.91 -3.68
C LEU A 35 1.85 15.09 -3.07
N THR A 36 2.09 15.27 -1.78
CA THR A 36 2.99 14.41 -0.99
C THR A 36 2.16 13.48 -0.11
N LEU A 37 2.33 12.18 -0.30
CA LEU A 37 1.75 11.15 0.57
C LEU A 37 2.85 10.55 1.43
N PHE A 38 2.59 10.42 2.74
CA PHE A 38 3.52 9.87 3.70
C PHE A 38 2.85 8.76 4.52
N VAL A 39 3.52 7.61 4.62
CA VAL A 39 3.07 6.50 5.46
C VAL A 39 3.74 6.61 6.83
N ARG A 40 2.92 6.63 7.87
CA ARG A 40 3.36 6.75 9.27
C ARG A 40 3.62 5.40 9.95
N HIS A 41 3.85 4.36 9.15
CA HIS A 41 4.10 2.99 9.58
C HIS A 41 5.34 2.44 8.89
N THR A 42 6.08 1.57 9.56
CA THR A 42 7.28 0.92 8.99
C THR A 42 6.98 -0.44 8.36
N SER A 43 5.80 -0.99 8.62
CA SER A 43 5.37 -2.32 8.18
C SER A 43 4.48 -2.30 6.92
N CYS A 44 4.31 -1.14 6.29
CA CYS A 44 3.63 -1.01 5.00
C CYS A 44 4.26 0.08 4.15
N SER A 45 3.89 0.13 2.88
CA SER A 45 4.45 1.07 1.90
C SER A 45 3.36 1.63 0.99
N LEU A 46 3.66 2.75 0.35
CA LEU A 46 2.86 3.27 -0.77
C LEU A 46 3.35 2.66 -2.07
N LEU A 47 2.40 2.36 -2.96
CA LEU A 47 2.70 1.86 -4.28
C LEU A 47 1.81 2.55 -5.32
N ILE A 48 2.41 2.87 -6.47
CA ILE A 48 1.71 3.28 -7.68
C ILE A 48 1.87 2.13 -8.68
N GLN A 49 0.75 1.55 -9.12
CA GLN A 49 0.72 0.36 -9.97
C GLN A 49 -0.63 0.25 -10.70
N GLU A 50 -0.78 -0.71 -11.61
CA GLU A 50 -2.00 -0.96 -12.37
C GLU A 50 -3.04 -1.78 -11.59
N ASN A 51 -4.13 -1.12 -11.16
CA ASN A 51 -5.24 -1.78 -10.48
C ASN A 51 -6.43 -2.15 -11.38
N ALA A 52 -6.34 -1.90 -12.70
CA ALA A 52 -7.43 -2.19 -13.65
C ALA A 52 -7.53 -3.70 -13.96
N ASP A 53 -6.39 -4.38 -14.05
CA ASP A 53 -6.32 -5.82 -14.29
C ASP A 53 -6.18 -6.60 -12.95
N PRO A 54 -7.12 -7.49 -12.61
CA PRO A 54 -7.02 -8.32 -11.41
C PRO A 54 -5.83 -9.29 -11.42
N ASP A 55 -5.32 -9.69 -12.58
CA ASP A 55 -4.19 -10.61 -12.70
C ASP A 55 -2.87 -9.90 -12.35
N VAL A 56 -2.69 -8.64 -12.76
CA VAL A 56 -1.53 -7.82 -12.34
C VAL A 56 -1.44 -7.71 -10.82
N ARG A 57 -2.58 -7.49 -10.15
CA ARG A 57 -2.65 -7.44 -8.69
C ARG A 57 -2.28 -8.78 -8.04
N ARG A 58 -2.71 -9.90 -8.63
CA ARG A 58 -2.42 -11.26 -8.15
C ARG A 58 -0.93 -11.58 -8.31
N ASP A 59 -0.34 -11.24 -9.44
CA ASP A 59 1.06 -11.48 -9.74
C ASP A 59 1.96 -10.68 -8.80
N LEU A 60 1.60 -9.42 -8.55
CA LEU A 60 2.32 -8.57 -7.61
C LEU A 60 2.23 -9.07 -6.16
N ASP A 61 1.05 -9.48 -5.69
CA ASP A 61 0.89 -10.09 -4.36
C ASP A 61 1.71 -11.39 -4.25
N THR A 62 1.70 -12.22 -5.31
CA THR A 62 2.47 -13.46 -5.38
C THR A 62 3.97 -13.19 -5.38
N PHE A 63 4.43 -12.17 -6.10
CA PHE A 63 5.82 -11.74 -6.12
C PHE A 63 6.30 -11.36 -4.71
N PHE A 64 5.56 -10.54 -3.97
CA PHE A 64 5.93 -10.17 -2.61
C PHE A 64 5.99 -11.37 -1.66
N ARG A 65 5.02 -12.29 -1.73
CA ARG A 65 5.02 -13.51 -0.91
C ARG A 65 6.19 -14.44 -1.21
N ARG A 66 6.65 -14.47 -2.47
CA ARG A 66 7.85 -15.24 -2.87
C ARG A 66 9.14 -14.57 -2.44
N LEU A 67 9.21 -13.24 -2.54
CA LEU A 67 10.40 -12.48 -2.19
C LEU A 67 10.66 -12.49 -0.68
N VAL A 68 9.59 -12.36 0.11
CA VAL A 68 9.65 -12.41 1.58
C VAL A 68 8.52 -13.34 2.09
N PRO A 69 8.82 -14.64 2.27
CA PRO A 69 7.93 -15.58 2.95
C PRO A 69 7.44 -15.07 4.31
N ARG A 70 6.34 -15.66 4.79
CA ARG A 70 5.81 -15.36 6.11
C ARG A 70 6.82 -15.74 7.19
N GLY A 71 6.78 -15.05 8.33
CA GLY A 71 7.75 -15.27 9.41
C GLY A 71 7.69 -16.65 10.05
N ASP A 72 6.60 -17.40 9.86
CA ASP A 72 6.42 -18.80 10.29
C ASP A 72 6.93 -19.83 9.28
N ASP A 73 7.41 -19.39 8.11
CA ASP A 73 8.05 -20.29 7.14
C ASP A 73 9.37 -20.85 7.72
N PRO A 74 9.67 -22.16 7.58
CA PRO A 74 10.93 -22.74 8.03
C PRO A 74 12.18 -22.01 7.50
N SER A 75 12.12 -21.44 6.29
CA SER A 75 13.22 -20.65 5.70
C SER A 75 13.48 -19.34 6.45
N MET A 76 12.54 -18.92 7.29
CA MET A 76 12.60 -17.70 8.10
C MET A 76 13.00 -17.96 9.56
N SER A 77 13.51 -19.16 9.89
CA SER A 77 13.99 -19.53 11.24
C SER A 77 15.11 -18.64 11.81
N TRP A 78 15.72 -17.78 10.98
CA TRP A 78 16.71 -16.79 11.40
C TRP A 78 16.08 -15.45 11.86
N LEU A 79 14.79 -15.21 11.60
CA LEU A 79 14.08 -14.02 12.10
C LEU A 79 14.05 -14.05 13.63
N ARG A 80 14.53 -12.96 14.24
CA ARG A 80 14.50 -12.76 15.69
C ARG A 80 13.37 -11.84 16.16
N HIS A 81 12.82 -11.07 15.24
CA HIS A 81 11.73 -10.14 15.47
C HIS A 81 10.49 -10.67 14.77
N THR A 82 9.54 -11.16 15.55
CA THR A 82 8.25 -11.73 15.11
C THR A 82 7.10 -10.92 15.66
#